data_AF-A0A967N5G9-F1
#
_entry.id   AF-A0A967N5G9-F1
#
_cell.length_a   1.000
_cell.length_b   1.000
_cell.length_c   1.000
_cell.angle_alpha   90.00
_cell.angle_beta   90.00
_cell.angle_gamma   90.00
#
_symmetry.space_group_name_H-M   'P 1'
#
loop_
_entity.id
_entity.type
_entity.pdbx_description
1 polymer ?
#
loop_
_entity_poly.entity_id
_entity_poly.type
_entity_poly.pdbx_seq_one_letter_code
_entity_poly.pdbx_strand_id
1 'polypeptide(L)'
;MRRSLRPVLPGPLAVLAAAAVGCGPPPDDLPLGEGVSRRLARVRTATLSELRYAYRLRIPAERTSPVTGEVEILFRRADPEGRPVVVDFKDPADRVREVRVNGE
;
A
#
# COMPACT_ATOMS: atom_id res chain seq x y z
N MET A 1 -3.22 69.01 -35.90
CA MET A 1 -1.78 69.27 -35.68
C MET A 1 -1.09 67.93 -35.47
N ARG A 2 -0.12 67.60 -36.32
CA ARG A 2 0.61 66.32 -36.34
C ARG A 2 1.65 66.30 -35.22
N ARG A 3 1.74 65.21 -34.44
CA ARG A 3 3.00 64.81 -33.78
C ARG A 3 3.13 63.30 -33.86
N SER A 4 3.99 62.89 -34.79
CA SER A 4 4.62 61.57 -34.85
C SER A 4 5.84 61.56 -33.94
N LEU A 5 6.14 60.43 -33.27
CA LEU A 5 7.40 59.66 -33.39
C LEU A 5 7.43 58.49 -32.36
N ARG A 6 7.94 57.37 -32.85
CA ARG A 6 8.04 55.99 -32.30
C ARG A 6 9.21 55.89 -31.28
N PRO A 7 9.72 54.72 -30.82
CA PRO A 7 9.27 53.29 -30.81
C PRO A 7 9.44 52.63 -29.40
N VAL A 8 9.18 51.32 -29.25
CA VAL A 8 10.03 50.28 -28.58
C VAL A 8 9.21 48.97 -28.50
N LEU A 9 9.69 47.92 -29.18
CA LEU A 9 9.36 46.48 -29.01
C LEU A 9 10.36 45.86 -28.00
N PRO A 10 10.27 44.59 -27.53
CA PRO A 10 9.22 43.55 -27.62
C PRO A 10 8.93 42.83 -26.26
N GLY A 11 8.03 41.84 -26.25
CA GLY A 11 8.21 40.63 -25.42
C GLY A 11 6.99 40.14 -24.62
N PRO A 12 6.58 38.85 -24.77
CA PRO A 12 5.41 38.32 -24.09
C PRO A 12 5.73 37.90 -22.65
N LEU A 13 4.88 38.29 -21.69
CA LEU A 13 4.88 37.68 -20.36
C LEU A 13 4.17 36.32 -20.44
N ALA A 14 4.92 35.28 -20.79
CA ALA A 14 4.49 33.91 -20.60
C ALA A 14 4.63 33.55 -19.10
N VAL A 15 3.53 33.62 -18.35
CA VAL A 15 3.48 33.11 -16.98
C VAL A 15 3.32 31.59 -17.05
N LEU A 16 4.44 30.86 -16.99
CA LEU A 16 4.43 29.43 -16.70
C LEU A 16 4.19 29.24 -15.19
N ALA A 17 2.96 28.90 -14.82
CA ALA A 17 2.66 28.39 -13.47
C ALA A 17 3.16 26.94 -13.38
N ALA A 18 4.35 26.74 -12.81
CA ALA A 18 4.86 25.42 -12.48
C ALA A 18 4.01 24.82 -11.35
N ALA A 19 3.19 23.82 -11.66
CA ALA A 19 2.56 22.98 -10.66
C ALA A 19 3.65 22.14 -9.97
N ALA A 20 4.01 22.51 -8.74
CA ALA A 20 4.82 21.68 -7.88
C ALA A 20 4.00 20.46 -7.44
N VAL A 21 4.03 19.40 -8.24
CA VAL A 21 3.72 18.06 -7.74
C VAL A 21 4.88 17.67 -6.82
N GLY A 22 4.70 17.94 -5.53
CA GLY A 22 5.67 17.53 -4.52
C GLY A 22 5.73 16.01 -4.46
N CYS A 23 6.91 15.44 -4.72
CA CYS A 23 7.23 14.09 -4.27
C CYS A 23 7.21 14.10 -2.74
N GLY A 24 6.15 13.56 -2.15
CA GLY A 24 6.15 13.22 -0.74
C GLY A 24 7.24 12.17 -0.46
N PRO A 25 7.86 12.17 0.73
CA PRO A 25 8.76 11.10 1.10
C PRO A 25 8.04 9.75 0.96
N PRO A 26 8.71 8.70 0.44
CA PRO A 26 8.11 7.37 0.38
C PRO A 26 7.64 6.98 1.80
N PRO A 27 6.47 6.33 1.93
CA PRO A 27 5.96 5.92 3.24
C PRO A 27 7.03 5.13 3.99
N ASP A 28 7.15 5.40 5.29
CA ASP A 28 8.11 4.73 6.19
C ASP A 28 8.16 3.22 5.91
N ASP A 29 9.35 2.73 5.55
CA ASP A 29 9.58 1.33 5.19
C ASP A 29 9.07 0.39 6.29
N LEU A 30 8.14 -0.49 5.92
CA LEU A 30 7.67 -1.51 6.84
C LEU A 30 8.83 -2.41 7.25
N PRO A 31 8.88 -2.83 8.52
CA PRO A 31 10.00 -3.58 9.08
C PRO A 31 9.97 -5.06 8.71
N LEU A 32 10.10 -5.33 7.42
CA LEU A 32 10.16 -6.65 6.82
C LEU A 32 11.60 -7.16 6.96
N GLY A 33 11.78 -8.20 7.76
CA GLY A 33 13.05 -8.87 7.96
C GLY A 33 12.80 -10.29 8.42
N GLU A 34 13.80 -11.16 8.30
CA GLU A 34 13.68 -12.54 8.75
C GLU A 34 13.41 -12.64 10.26
N GLY A 35 12.61 -13.64 10.66
CA GLY A 35 12.21 -13.87 12.04
C GLY A 35 10.98 -13.07 12.47
N VAL A 36 10.70 -13.08 13.78
CA VAL A 36 9.50 -12.43 14.35
C VAL A 36 9.79 -10.95 14.59
N SER A 37 9.41 -10.10 13.64
CA SER A 37 9.64 -8.65 13.71
C SER A 37 8.84 -7.99 14.83
N ARG A 38 9.49 -7.69 15.96
CA ARG A 38 8.91 -6.89 17.06
C ARG A 38 8.42 -5.52 16.58
N ARG A 39 9.14 -4.91 15.64
CA ARG A 39 8.77 -3.60 15.07
C ARG A 39 7.47 -3.72 14.27
N LEU A 40 7.30 -4.79 13.48
CA LEU A 40 6.05 -5.06 12.76
C LEU A 40 4.88 -5.32 13.71
N ALA A 41 5.12 -6.09 14.78
CA ALA A 41 4.10 -6.36 15.80
C ALA A 41 3.61 -5.05 16.45
N ARG A 42 4.52 -4.13 16.81
CA ARG A 42 4.15 -2.82 17.37
C ARG A 42 3.32 -1.98 16.39
N VAL A 43 3.69 -1.95 15.12
CA VAL A 43 2.91 -1.26 14.07
C VAL A 43 1.50 -1.87 13.98
N ARG A 44 1.39 -3.19 13.86
CA ARG A 44 0.10 -3.90 13.79
C ARG A 44 -0.79 -3.63 14.99
N THR A 45 -0.25 -3.65 16.22
CA THR A 45 -1.02 -3.32 17.44
C THR A 45 -1.52 -1.88 17.44
N ALA A 46 -0.76 -0.94 16.85
CA ALA A 46 -1.17 0.46 16.77
C ALA A 46 -2.22 0.72 15.68
N THR A 47 -2.21 -0.06 14.60
CA THR A 47 -3.01 0.24 13.39
C THR A 47 -4.18 -0.71 13.15
N LEU A 48 -4.15 -1.92 13.70
CA LEU A 48 -5.15 -2.95 13.47
C LEU A 48 -5.86 -3.31 14.78
N SER A 49 -7.18 -3.47 14.72
CA SER A 49 -8.01 -3.89 15.85
C SER A 49 -9.10 -4.84 15.41
N GLU A 50 -9.78 -5.49 16.37
CA GLU A 50 -10.88 -6.44 16.11
C GLU A 50 -10.51 -7.57 15.13
N LEU A 51 -9.26 -8.03 15.18
CA LEU A 51 -8.73 -9.07 14.30
C LEU A 51 -9.43 -10.41 14.53
N ARG A 52 -9.97 -11.00 13.46
CA ARG A 52 -10.66 -12.29 13.44
C ARG A 52 -10.19 -13.10 12.24
N TYR A 53 -10.10 -14.41 12.46
CA TYR A 53 -9.74 -15.38 11.43
C TYR A 53 -10.84 -16.43 11.31
N ALA A 54 -11.28 -16.71 10.08
CA ALA A 54 -12.14 -17.84 9.78
C ALA A 54 -11.44 -18.76 8.79
N TYR A 55 -11.14 -19.99 9.23
CA TYR A 55 -10.47 -20.99 8.41
C TYR A 55 -11.49 -22.00 7.86
N ARG A 56 -11.44 -22.25 6.56
CA ARG A 56 -12.14 -23.36 5.91
C ARG A 56 -11.10 -24.28 5.28
N LEU A 57 -10.82 -25.40 5.94
CA LEU A 57 -9.76 -26.33 5.57
C LEU A 57 -10.32 -27.64 5.01
N ARG A 58 -9.67 -28.15 3.97
CA ARG A 58 -9.84 -29.52 3.47
C ARG A 58 -8.64 -30.35 3.91
N ILE A 59 -8.88 -31.26 4.85
CA ILE A 59 -7.86 -32.17 5.37
C ILE A 59 -7.94 -33.50 4.61
N PRO A 60 -6.91 -33.88 3.83
CA PRO A 60 -6.89 -35.17 3.16
C PRO A 60 -6.62 -36.31 4.15
N ALA A 61 -7.09 -37.52 3.82
CA ALA A 61 -6.80 -38.72 4.62
C ALA A 61 -5.33 -39.16 4.48
N GLU A 62 -4.75 -38.99 3.29
CA GLU A 62 -3.36 -39.28 3.00
C GLU A 62 -2.44 -38.22 3.62
N ARG A 63 -1.51 -38.64 4.49
CA ARG A 63 -0.65 -37.73 5.27
C ARG A 63 0.33 -36.93 4.43
N THR A 64 0.69 -37.45 3.26
CA THR A 64 1.61 -36.79 2.33
C THR A 64 0.92 -35.76 1.43
N SER A 65 -0.41 -35.76 1.38
CA SER A 65 -1.18 -34.81 0.58
C SER A 65 -1.29 -33.45 1.27
N PRO A 66 -1.24 -32.34 0.52
CA PRO A 66 -1.30 -31.01 1.11
C PRO A 66 -2.69 -30.70 1.70
N VAL A 67 -2.71 -30.06 2.86
CA VAL A 67 -3.91 -29.37 3.36
C VAL A 67 -4.17 -28.17 2.47
N THR A 68 -5.41 -28.03 2.01
CA THR A 68 -5.85 -26.89 1.20
C THR A 68 -6.98 -26.18 1.91
N GLY A 69 -7.26 -24.93 1.52
CA GLY A 69 -8.35 -24.20 2.14
C GLY A 69 -8.29 -22.71 1.85
N GLU A 70 -9.16 -22.01 2.58
CA GLU A 70 -9.30 -20.56 2.54
C GLU A 70 -9.17 -20.02 3.98
N VAL A 71 -8.61 -18.82 4.10
CA VAL A 71 -8.63 -18.04 5.33
C VAL A 71 -9.24 -16.69 5.03
N GLU A 72 -10.27 -16.33 5.81
CA GLU A 72 -10.82 -14.98 5.83
C GLU A 72 -10.23 -14.24 7.03
N ILE A 73 -9.65 -13.06 6.78
CA ILE A 73 -9.01 -12.22 7.78
C ILE A 73 -9.81 -10.92 7.89
N LEU A 74 -10.54 -10.73 8.99
CA LEU A 74 -11.34 -9.53 9.23
C LEU A 74 -10.68 -8.69 10.33
N PHE A 75 -10.62 -7.38 10.14
CA PHE A 75 -10.10 -6.44 11.11
C PHE A 75 -10.59 -5.03 10.83
N ARG A 76 -10.53 -4.16 11.84
CA ARG A 76 -10.61 -2.70 11.67
C ARG A 76 -9.22 -2.12 11.46
N ARG A 77 -9.08 -1.20 10.51
CA ARG A 77 -7.84 -0.50 10.20
C ARG A 77 -7.96 0.99 10.55
N ALA A 78 -7.06 1.46 11.40
CA ALA A 78 -6.89 2.86 11.75
C ALA A 78 -5.42 3.23 11.51
N ASP A 79 -5.12 3.66 10.28
CA ASP A 79 -3.75 3.97 9.86
C ASP A 79 -3.77 5.15 8.87
N PRO A 80 -3.67 6.39 9.39
CA PRO A 80 -3.75 7.60 8.57
C PRO A 80 -2.56 7.71 7.61
N GLU A 81 -1.43 7.06 7.90
CA GLU A 81 -0.26 7.03 7.02
C GLU A 81 -0.45 6.11 5.81
N GLY A 82 -1.54 5.33 5.73
CA GLY A 82 -1.83 4.52 4.55
C GLY A 82 -0.82 3.37 4.33
N ARG A 83 -0.15 2.88 5.37
CA ARG A 83 0.85 1.81 5.24
C ARG A 83 0.20 0.50 4.78
N PRO A 84 0.89 -0.30 3.95
CA PRO A 84 0.32 -1.55 3.46
C PRO A 84 0.09 -2.56 4.59
N VAL A 85 -0.92 -3.40 4.42
CA VAL A 85 -1.16 -4.53 5.32
C VAL A 85 -0.28 -5.69 4.88
N VAL A 86 0.58 -6.16 5.79
CA VAL A 86 1.49 -7.28 5.54
C VAL A 86 0.82 -8.56 5.99
N VAL A 87 0.62 -9.48 5.06
CA VAL A 87 0.23 -10.87 5.34
C VAL A 87 1.40 -11.76 4.93
N ASP A 88 2.06 -12.34 5.91
CA ASP A 88 3.25 -13.17 5.73
C ASP A 88 2.90 -14.65 5.60
N PHE A 89 3.45 -15.30 4.59
CA PHE A 89 3.35 -16.74 4.39
C PHE A 89 4.74 -17.34 4.23
N LYS A 90 4.90 -18.58 4.67
CA LYS A 90 6.07 -19.38 4.31
C LYS A 90 5.88 -19.92 2.91
N ASP A 91 6.85 -19.68 2.03
CA ASP A 91 6.84 -20.10 0.62
C ASP A 91 5.59 -19.60 -0.16
N PRO A 92 5.32 -18.28 -0.19
CA PRO A 92 4.06 -17.73 -0.71
C PRO A 92 3.83 -18.07 -2.19
N ALA A 93 4.88 -18.01 -3.01
CA ALA A 93 4.80 -18.27 -4.45
C ALA A 93 4.26 -19.68 -4.77
N ASP A 94 4.54 -20.66 -3.91
CA ASP A 94 4.15 -22.05 -4.13
C ASP A 94 2.81 -22.40 -3.45
N ARG A 95 2.32 -21.56 -2.53
CA ARG A 95 1.22 -21.93 -1.61
C ARG A 95 0.04 -20.97 -1.59
N VAL A 96 0.20 -19.74 -2.07
CA VAL A 96 -0.89 -18.76 -2.17
C VAL A 96 -1.40 -18.74 -3.60
N ARG A 97 -2.63 -19.22 -3.80
CA ARG A 97 -3.24 -19.33 -5.13
C ARG A 97 -4.02 -18.09 -5.53
N GLU A 98 -4.64 -17.43 -4.57
CA GLU A 98 -5.51 -16.28 -4.78
C GLU A 98 -5.51 -15.41 -3.51
N VAL A 99 -5.61 -14.10 -3.71
CA VAL A 99 -5.86 -13.11 -2.66
C VAL A 99 -6.99 -12.23 -3.15
N ARG A 100 -8.02 -12.08 -2.32
CA ARG A 100 -9.11 -11.12 -2.55
C ARG A 100 -9.17 -10.13 -1.41
N VAL A 101 -9.37 -8.86 -1.72
CA VAL A 101 -9.48 -7.79 -0.74
C VAL A 101 -10.87 -7.19 -0.84
N ASN A 102 -11.64 -7.26 0.25
CA ASN A 102 -13.01 -6.74 0.30
C ASN A 102 -13.94 -7.29 -0.80
N GLY A 103 -13.70 -8.52 -1.26
CA GLY A 103 -14.51 -9.21 -2.27
C GLY A 103 -14.00 -9.13 -3.71
N GLU A 104 -12.93 -8.36 -3.95
CA GLU A 104 -12.30 -8.17 -5.28
C GLU A 104 -10.96 -8.90 -5.39
#